data_AF-A0A2H6LAR7-F1
#
_entry.id   AF-A0A2H6LAR7-F1
#
_cell.length_a   1.000
_cell.length_b   1.000
_cell.length_c   1.000
_cell.angle_alpha   90.00
_cell.angle_beta   90.00
_cell.angle_gamma   90.00
#
_symmetry.space_group_name_H-M   'P 1'
#
loop_
_entity.id
_entity.type
_entity.pdbx_description
1 polymer ?
#
loop_
_entity_poly.entity_id
_entity_poly.type
_entity_poly.pdbx_seq_one_letter_code
_entity_poly.pdbx_strand_id
1 'polypeptide(L)'
;MVISTGVDAVEIHTQVGRLKEFQKLWQAISPWAEQLKLLAISCPDGEGMIEYLNAIYDLINPRPRTLIWQTDGRPMSGDIGDGTTLAAVKLGQKVLTANLPGYVQLAGGTNSYTVAKLKAMGLLKEAREQGSREARVKDSSLPSAPLPLCPSASIAGVAYGSYARVLLSPVLEQLENKEVNHTSVKATVHLEAEPDLLWEAVGLAHSLVSQIKSQQER
;
A
#
# COMPACT_ATOMS: atom_id res chain seq x y z
N MET A 1 -2.87 9.59 22.03
CA MET A 1 -2.83 9.48 20.56
C MET A 1 -3.73 8.33 20.15
N VAL A 2 -4.36 8.35 18.96
CA VAL A 2 -5.20 7.23 18.49
C VAL A 2 -4.46 5.89 18.54
N ILE A 3 -3.14 5.89 18.35
CA ILE A 3 -2.33 4.68 18.43
C ILE A 3 -2.44 3.94 19.79
N SER A 4 -2.66 4.66 20.89
CA SER A 4 -2.81 4.07 22.22
C SER A 4 -4.16 3.38 22.42
N THR A 5 -5.07 3.45 21.45
CA THR A 5 -6.35 2.74 21.46
C THR A 5 -6.27 1.36 20.79
N GLY A 6 -5.06 0.88 20.46
CA GLY A 6 -4.84 -0.48 19.93
C GLY A 6 -5.02 -0.60 18.42
N VAL A 7 -4.49 0.35 17.64
CA VAL A 7 -4.49 0.22 16.17
C VAL A 7 -3.48 -0.84 15.72
N ASP A 8 -3.83 -1.58 14.67
CA ASP A 8 -2.97 -2.62 14.11
C ASP A 8 -1.90 -2.08 13.15
N ALA A 9 -2.15 -0.94 12.52
CA ALA A 9 -1.28 -0.40 11.48
C ALA A 9 -1.25 1.12 11.52
N VAL A 10 -0.12 1.69 11.06
CA VAL A 10 0.05 3.14 10.89
C VAL A 10 0.67 3.41 9.53
N GLU A 11 0.13 4.40 8.83
CA GLU A 11 0.72 5.01 7.64
C GLU A 11 1.26 6.40 7.99
N ILE A 12 2.49 6.69 7.57
CA ILE A 12 3.14 7.99 7.77
C ILE A 12 3.54 8.56 6.42
N HIS A 13 2.97 9.71 6.06
CA HIS A 13 3.42 10.49 4.92
C HIS A 13 4.59 11.39 5.31
N THR A 14 5.61 11.43 4.47
CA THR A 14 6.79 12.27 4.64
C THR A 14 7.34 12.70 3.29
N GLN A 15 8.37 13.54 3.31
CA GLN A 15 9.12 13.96 2.13
C GLN A 15 10.58 14.26 2.49
N VAL A 16 11.46 14.23 1.50
CA VAL A 16 12.87 14.57 1.68
C VAL A 16 13.02 15.92 2.39
N GLY A 17 13.94 15.97 3.36
CA GLY A 17 14.20 17.16 4.19
C GLY A 17 13.41 17.22 5.50
N ARG A 18 12.48 16.29 5.76
CA ARG A 18 11.64 16.25 6.99
C ARG A 18 12.13 15.28 8.06
N LEU A 19 13.41 14.91 8.07
CA LEU A 19 13.92 13.88 8.98
C LEU A 19 13.70 14.25 10.46
N LYS A 20 13.87 15.53 10.82
CA LYS A 20 13.71 16.01 12.20
C LYS A 20 12.26 15.92 12.67
N GLU A 21 11.31 16.28 11.82
CA GLU A 21 9.88 16.17 12.10
C GLU A 21 9.45 14.71 12.16
N PHE A 22 9.94 13.88 11.24
CA PHE A 22 9.72 12.43 11.27
C PHE A 22 10.26 11.84 12.59
N GLN A 23 11.44 12.25 13.04
CA GLN A 23 12.01 11.80 14.32
C GLN A 23 11.11 12.12 15.50
N LYS A 24 10.59 13.35 15.58
CA LYS A 24 9.68 13.76 16.65
C LYS A 24 8.39 12.96 16.64
N LEU A 25 7.83 12.72 15.45
CA LEU A 25 6.65 11.87 15.30
C LEU A 25 6.95 10.44 15.74
N TRP A 26 8.08 9.88 15.31
CA TRP A 26 8.46 8.53 15.67
C TRP A 26 8.73 8.37 17.16
N GLN A 27 9.33 9.36 17.83
CA GLN A 27 9.48 9.34 19.29
C GLN A 27 8.14 9.26 20.02
N ALA A 28 7.10 9.87 19.46
CA ALA A 28 5.76 9.71 19.99
C ALA A 28 5.22 8.31 19.71
N ILE A 29 5.44 7.73 18.54
CA ILE A 29 4.89 6.43 18.12
C ILE A 29 5.63 5.22 18.71
N SER A 30 6.94 5.32 18.90
CA SER A 30 7.84 4.19 19.20
C SER A 30 7.49 3.40 20.47
N PRO A 31 6.89 3.98 21.54
CA PRO A 31 6.41 3.19 22.69
C PRO A 31 5.38 2.13 22.33
N TRP A 32 4.69 2.27 21.20
CA TRP A 32 3.67 1.34 20.71
C TRP A 32 4.11 0.54 19.48
N ALA A 33 5.35 0.71 19.01
CA ALA A 33 5.80 0.12 17.75
C ALA A 33 5.77 -1.42 17.73
N GLU A 34 5.96 -2.07 18.88
CA GLU A 34 5.88 -3.54 18.99
C GLU A 34 4.45 -4.09 18.90
N GLN A 35 3.45 -3.25 19.20
CA GLN A 35 2.03 -3.62 19.11
C GLN A 35 1.52 -3.52 17.67
N LEU A 36 2.16 -2.68 16.86
CA LEU A 36 1.82 -2.54 15.45
C LEU A 36 2.13 -3.85 14.71
N LYS A 37 1.17 -4.30 13.91
CA LYS A 37 1.38 -5.36 12.92
C LYS A 37 2.10 -4.82 11.69
N LEU A 38 1.87 -3.55 11.34
CA LEU A 38 2.36 -2.94 10.10
C LEU A 38 2.69 -1.45 10.26
N LEU A 39 3.79 -1.02 9.66
CA LEU A 39 4.13 0.38 9.43
C LEU A 39 4.27 0.61 7.92
N ALA A 40 3.55 1.58 7.40
CA ALA A 40 3.72 2.06 6.03
C ALA A 40 4.33 3.47 6.05
N ILE A 41 5.32 3.70 5.21
CA ILE A 41 5.97 5.00 5.06
C ILE A 41 5.82 5.42 3.61
N SER A 42 5.04 6.48 3.41
CA SER A 42 4.72 7.06 2.11
C SER A 42 5.62 8.26 1.86
N CYS A 43 6.40 8.19 0.77
CA CYS A 43 7.33 9.25 0.41
C CYS A 43 7.31 9.48 -1.10
N PRO A 44 7.19 10.73 -1.57
CA PRO A 44 7.26 11.04 -2.98
C PRO A 44 8.70 10.95 -3.50
N ASP A 45 8.82 10.93 -4.83
CA ASP A 45 10.12 11.01 -5.48
C ASP A 45 10.80 12.37 -5.21
N GLY A 46 12.12 12.36 -5.19
CA GLY A 46 12.95 13.53 -4.94
C GLY A 46 14.43 13.21 -5.03
N GLU A 47 15.24 14.27 -5.12
CA GLU A 47 16.68 14.19 -4.96
C GLU A 47 17.01 13.71 -3.54
N GLY A 48 17.98 12.79 -3.40
CA GLY A 48 18.37 12.24 -2.10
C GLY A 48 17.33 11.32 -1.43
N MET A 49 16.29 10.91 -2.16
CA MET A 49 15.17 10.15 -1.60
C MET A 49 15.58 8.78 -1.04
N ILE A 50 16.51 8.06 -1.70
CA ILE A 50 16.96 6.75 -1.21
C ILE A 50 17.79 6.88 0.07
N GLU A 51 18.65 7.89 0.15
CA GLU A 51 19.42 8.24 1.34
C GLU A 51 18.50 8.63 2.49
N TYR A 52 17.43 9.38 2.18
CA TYR A 52 16.41 9.74 3.15
C TYR A 52 15.63 8.53 3.69
N LEU A 53 15.23 7.59 2.82
CA LEU A 53 14.56 6.36 3.25
C LEU A 53 15.47 5.46 4.10
N ASN A 54 16.77 5.36 3.77
CA ASN A 54 17.76 4.68 4.61
C ASN A 54 17.85 5.33 6.00
N ALA A 55 17.95 6.66 6.05
CA ALA A 55 17.99 7.38 7.33
C ALA A 55 16.72 7.17 8.17
N ILE A 56 15.56 7.12 7.52
CA ILE A 56 14.30 6.76 8.19
C ILE A 56 14.36 5.32 8.70
N TYR A 57 14.81 4.37 7.89
CA TYR A 57 14.92 2.96 8.27
C TYR A 57 15.76 2.77 9.54
N ASP A 58 16.90 3.45 9.64
CA ASP A 58 17.75 3.40 10.83
C ASP A 58 17.05 4.05 12.05
N LEU A 59 16.30 5.12 11.81
CA LEU A 59 15.59 5.86 12.85
C LEU A 59 14.43 5.08 13.47
N ILE A 60 13.69 4.29 12.67
CA ILE A 60 12.48 3.59 13.11
C ILE A 60 12.79 2.35 13.96
N ASN A 61 13.45 2.52 15.10
CA ASN A 61 13.77 1.43 16.03
C ASN A 61 13.22 1.75 17.44
N PRO A 62 12.50 0.83 18.12
CA PRO A 62 12.01 -0.47 17.64
C PRO A 62 10.93 -0.29 16.55
N ARG A 63 10.78 -1.25 15.62
CA ARG A 63 9.78 -1.25 14.53
C ARG A 63 8.95 -2.53 14.48
N PRO A 64 7.74 -2.48 13.89
CA PRO A 64 6.96 -3.67 13.61
C PRO A 64 7.63 -4.59 12.58
N ARG A 65 7.19 -5.85 12.54
CA ARG A 65 7.74 -6.87 11.62
C ARG A 65 7.49 -6.55 10.15
N THR A 66 6.37 -5.92 9.84
CA THR A 66 6.00 -5.59 8.47
C THR A 66 6.19 -4.10 8.23
N LEU A 67 7.15 -3.78 7.37
CA LEU A 67 7.41 -2.44 6.86
C LEU A 67 7.03 -2.38 5.39
N ILE A 68 6.26 -1.36 5.01
CA ILE A 68 5.93 -1.05 3.62
C ILE A 68 6.50 0.32 3.26
N TRP A 69 7.29 0.35 2.20
CA TRP A 69 7.66 1.57 1.49
C TRP A 69 6.60 1.86 0.44
N GLN A 70 5.73 2.83 0.72
CA GLN A 70 4.77 3.34 -0.25
C GLN A 70 5.46 4.39 -1.11
N THR A 71 5.58 4.08 -2.40
CA THR A 71 6.13 5.03 -3.36
C THR A 71 5.03 5.99 -3.78
N ASP A 72 4.96 7.15 -3.14
CA ASP A 72 3.91 8.15 -3.40
C ASP A 72 4.19 8.86 -4.73
N GLY A 73 3.67 8.31 -5.83
CA GLY A 73 3.81 8.93 -7.14
C GLY A 73 3.10 10.29 -7.22
N ARG A 74 3.07 10.89 -8.41
CA ARG A 74 2.36 12.18 -8.57
C ARG A 74 0.86 12.01 -8.23
N PRO A 75 0.27 12.92 -7.45
CA PRO A 75 -1.18 13.01 -7.30
C PRO A 75 -1.83 13.11 -8.68
N MET A 76 -2.97 12.42 -8.87
CA MET A 76 -3.81 12.62 -10.05
C MET A 76 -4.50 13.99 -9.93
N SER A 77 -3.77 15.07 -10.15
CA SER A 77 -4.32 16.43 -10.23
C SER A 77 -5.00 16.58 -11.59
N GLY A 78 -6.22 16.05 -11.70
CA GLY A 78 -7.08 16.18 -12.88
C GLY A 78 -6.76 15.26 -14.07
N ASP A 79 -5.61 14.56 -14.07
CA ASP A 79 -5.23 13.62 -15.12
C ASP A 79 -5.29 12.17 -14.60
N ILE A 80 -6.25 11.39 -15.10
CA ILE A 80 -6.40 9.94 -14.84
C ILE A 80 -5.73 9.16 -15.99
N GLY A 81 -4.85 9.79 -16.78
CA GLY A 81 -4.17 9.18 -17.90
C GLY A 81 -2.98 8.30 -17.54
N ASP A 82 -2.47 7.59 -18.55
CA ASP A 82 -1.37 6.61 -18.47
C ASP A 82 -0.06 7.17 -17.89
N GLY A 83 0.17 8.47 -17.99
CA GLY A 83 1.39 9.14 -17.52
C GLY A 83 1.60 9.02 -16.01
N THR A 84 0.51 8.99 -15.23
CA THR A 84 0.55 8.88 -13.77
C THR A 84 0.99 7.49 -13.31
N THR A 85 0.48 6.44 -13.97
CA THR A 85 0.89 5.05 -13.70
C THR A 85 2.36 4.83 -14.04
N LEU A 86 2.87 5.39 -15.13
CA LEU A 86 4.28 5.24 -15.48
C LEU A 86 5.21 5.87 -14.43
N ALA A 87 4.84 7.04 -13.89
CA ALA A 87 5.61 7.67 -12.82
C ALA A 87 5.61 6.83 -11.54
N ALA A 88 4.46 6.30 -11.12
CA ALA A 88 4.35 5.41 -9.96
C ALA A 88 5.22 4.16 -10.12
N VAL A 89 5.13 3.49 -11.29
CA VAL A 89 5.91 2.28 -11.59
C VAL A 89 7.42 2.56 -11.63
N LYS A 90 7.85 3.70 -12.17
CA LYS A 90 9.27 4.10 -12.18
C LYS A 90 9.80 4.35 -10.76
N LEU A 91 9.04 5.03 -9.91
CA LEU A 91 9.43 5.25 -8.52
C LEU A 91 9.51 3.92 -7.75
N GLY A 92 8.53 3.02 -7.96
CA GLY A 92 8.57 1.65 -7.44
C GLY A 92 9.87 0.91 -7.80
N GLN A 93 10.27 0.95 -9.07
CA GLN A 93 11.53 0.34 -9.53
C GLN A 93 12.77 0.99 -8.91
N LYS A 94 12.78 2.32 -8.74
CA LYS A 94 13.86 3.05 -8.07
C LYS A 94 14.04 2.53 -6.64
N VAL A 95 12.95 2.37 -5.89
CA VAL A 95 12.99 1.85 -4.50
C VAL A 95 13.35 0.37 -4.47
N LEU A 96 12.83 -0.46 -5.39
CA LEU A 96 13.23 -1.87 -5.49
C LEU A 96 14.73 -2.02 -5.77
N THR A 97 15.29 -1.21 -6.68
CA THR A 97 16.72 -1.21 -7.02
C THR A 97 17.59 -0.84 -5.83
N ALA A 98 17.10 0.04 -4.95
CA ALA A 98 17.81 0.42 -3.73
C ALA A 98 17.90 -0.72 -2.70
N ASN A 99 17.10 -1.79 -2.86
CA ASN A 99 17.15 -2.99 -2.02
C ASN A 99 17.03 -2.68 -0.50
N LEU A 100 16.17 -1.73 -0.16
CA LEU A 100 15.84 -1.38 1.22
C LEU A 100 15.08 -2.55 1.88
N PRO A 101 15.34 -2.85 3.17
CA PRO A 101 14.53 -3.83 3.88
C PRO A 101 13.07 -3.36 3.99
N GLY A 102 12.13 -4.22 3.62
CA GLY A 102 10.69 -3.93 3.61
C GLY A 102 10.04 -4.23 2.26
N TYR A 103 8.71 -4.21 2.23
CA TYR A 103 7.95 -4.42 1.01
C TYR A 103 7.74 -3.11 0.26
N VAL A 104 7.74 -3.14 -1.07
CA VAL A 104 7.43 -1.95 -1.89
C VAL A 104 5.98 -2.01 -2.35
N GLN A 105 5.22 -0.96 -2.08
CA GLN A 105 3.84 -0.78 -2.55
C GLN A 105 3.77 0.47 -3.43
N LEU A 106 3.14 0.36 -4.61
CA LEU A 106 2.86 1.56 -5.40
C LEU A 106 1.71 2.35 -4.77
N ALA A 107 1.89 3.65 -4.64
CA ALA A 107 0.86 4.62 -4.27
C ALA A 107 0.97 5.84 -5.20
N GLY A 108 0.00 6.76 -5.17
CA GLY A 108 0.04 8.00 -5.96
C GLY A 108 0.09 7.80 -7.48
N GLY A 109 -1.02 8.06 -8.19
CA GLY A 109 -1.08 7.91 -9.66
C GLY A 109 -1.36 6.48 -10.15
N THR A 110 -1.85 5.61 -9.26
CA THR A 110 -2.29 4.25 -9.58
C THR A 110 -3.73 4.24 -10.08
N ASN A 111 -4.02 3.41 -11.08
CA ASN A 111 -5.32 3.29 -11.74
C ASN A 111 -5.54 1.86 -12.32
N SER A 112 -6.59 1.66 -13.11
CA SER A 112 -6.93 0.37 -13.73
C SER A 112 -5.79 -0.26 -14.55
N TYR A 113 -4.90 0.55 -15.13
CA TYR A 113 -3.80 0.05 -15.97
C TYR A 113 -2.58 -0.39 -15.16
N THR A 114 -2.48 0.02 -13.89
CA THR A 114 -1.27 -0.20 -13.08
C THR A 114 -0.92 -1.67 -12.95
N VAL A 115 -1.88 -2.56 -12.64
CA VAL A 115 -1.58 -3.99 -12.45
C VAL A 115 -1.21 -4.66 -13.77
N ALA A 116 -1.95 -4.38 -14.85
CA ALA A 116 -1.62 -4.89 -16.18
C ALA A 116 -0.19 -4.48 -16.59
N LYS A 117 0.19 -3.22 -16.32
CA LYS A 117 1.54 -2.72 -16.58
C LYS A 117 2.60 -3.45 -15.75
N LEU A 118 2.35 -3.66 -14.45
CA LEU A 118 3.28 -4.39 -13.60
C LEU A 118 3.45 -5.85 -14.05
N LYS A 119 2.37 -6.53 -14.46
CA LYS A 119 2.42 -7.90 -15.03
C LYS A 119 3.27 -7.92 -16.31
N ALA A 120 3.00 -7.01 -17.24
CA ALA A 120 3.75 -6.91 -18.49
C ALA A 120 5.24 -6.63 -18.29
N MET A 121 5.63 -6.01 -17.17
CA MET A 121 7.01 -5.73 -16.81
C MET A 121 7.65 -6.80 -15.91
N GLY A 122 6.94 -7.88 -15.55
CA GLY A 122 7.44 -8.90 -14.63
C GLY A 122 7.71 -8.37 -13.22
N LEU A 123 7.05 -7.27 -12.82
CA LEU A 123 7.27 -6.60 -11.54
C LEU A 123 6.33 -7.08 -10.44
N LEU A 124 5.37 -7.96 -10.74
CA LEU A 124 4.58 -8.65 -9.73
C LEU A 124 5.11 -10.06 -9.52
N LYS A 125 5.10 -10.51 -8.27
CA LYS A 125 5.40 -11.90 -7.97
C LYS A 125 4.28 -12.77 -8.51
N GLU A 126 4.60 -13.64 -9.46
CA GLU A 126 3.66 -14.67 -9.89
C GLU A 126 3.37 -15.58 -8.69
N ALA A 127 2.09 -15.93 -8.51
CA ALA A 127 1.71 -16.95 -7.56
C ALA A 127 2.41 -18.24 -8.02
N ARG A 128 3.53 -18.59 -7.37
CA ARG A 128 4.19 -19.86 -7.62
C ARG A 128 3.15 -20.94 -7.34
N GLU A 129 2.69 -21.61 -8.40
CA GLU A 129 2.03 -22.89 -8.28
C GLU A 129 2.96 -23.76 -7.42
N GLN A 130 2.43 -24.31 -6.33
CA GLN A 130 3.16 -25.26 -5.51
C GLN A 130 3.30 -26.56 -6.31
N GLY A 131 4.24 -26.58 -7.25
CA GLY A 131 4.32 -27.64 -8.25
C GLY A 131 5.72 -27.77 -8.84
N SER A 132 6.74 -27.89 -8.00
CA SER A 132 8.04 -28.57 -8.26
C SER A 132 9.11 -28.07 -7.27
N ARG A 133 9.09 -28.61 -6.04
CA ARG A 133 10.32 -28.72 -5.25
C ARG A 133 11.13 -29.85 -5.88
N GLU A 134 11.84 -29.58 -6.96
CA GLU A 134 12.92 -30.46 -7.39
C GLU A 134 13.98 -30.49 -6.30
N ALA A 135 14.29 -31.71 -5.88
CA ALA A 135 15.14 -32.02 -4.75
C ALA A 135 16.56 -31.48 -4.98
N ARG A 136 16.96 -30.45 -4.23
CA ARG A 136 18.37 -30.16 -4.01
C ARG A 136 18.82 -30.89 -2.75
N VAL A 137 19.67 -31.88 -2.98
CA VAL A 137 20.27 -32.83 -2.04
C VAL A 137 20.77 -32.14 -0.77
N LYS A 138 20.45 -32.76 0.38
CA LYS A 138 20.99 -32.44 1.70
C LYS A 138 22.51 -32.62 1.72
N ASP A 139 23.23 -31.60 2.13
CA ASP A 139 24.41 -31.81 2.97
C ASP A 139 24.51 -30.71 4.04
N SER A 140 25.31 -31.00 5.06
CA SER A 140 25.05 -30.82 6.47
C SER A 140 25.75 -29.62 7.12
N SER A 141 25.21 -29.21 8.28
CA SER A 141 25.81 -28.37 9.34
C SER A 141 26.02 -26.87 9.08
N LEU A 142 25.18 -26.04 9.73
CA LEU A 142 25.47 -24.73 10.36
C LEU A 142 24.17 -24.20 11.03
N PRO A 143 24.24 -23.43 12.14
CA PRO A 143 23.06 -23.06 12.92
C PRO A 143 22.17 -22.06 12.17
N SER A 144 20.87 -22.23 12.38
CA SER A 144 19.76 -21.50 11.77
C SER A 144 19.91 -19.98 11.92
N ALA A 145 20.46 -19.32 10.92
CA ALA A 145 20.35 -17.87 10.78
C ALA A 145 18.86 -17.46 10.64
N PRO A 146 18.44 -16.28 11.12
CA PRO A 146 17.10 -15.78 10.88
C PRO A 146 16.83 -15.77 9.37
N LEU A 147 15.64 -16.24 8.97
CA LEU A 147 15.18 -16.30 7.58
C LEU A 147 15.52 -15.02 6.80
N PRO A 148 15.92 -15.10 5.52
CA PRO A 148 16.41 -13.93 4.79
C PRO A 148 15.34 -12.82 4.74
N LEU A 149 15.73 -11.62 5.16
CA LEU A 149 15.10 -10.32 4.85
C LEU A 149 15.24 -10.02 3.35
N CYS A 150 14.83 -10.94 2.48
CA CYS A 150 14.83 -10.74 1.04
C CYS A 150 13.38 -10.57 0.56
N PRO A 151 12.83 -9.34 0.56
CA PRO A 151 11.70 -9.07 -0.29
C PRO A 151 12.17 -9.31 -1.72
N SER A 152 11.50 -10.20 -2.44
CA SER A 152 11.70 -10.38 -3.87
C SER A 152 11.70 -9.02 -4.57
N ALA A 153 12.47 -8.87 -5.66
CA ALA A 153 12.55 -7.67 -6.51
C ALA A 153 11.23 -7.40 -7.26
N SER A 154 10.13 -7.36 -6.53
CA SER A 154 8.76 -7.35 -7.00
C SER A 154 7.95 -6.38 -6.15
N ILE A 155 7.06 -5.65 -6.79
CA ILE A 155 6.02 -4.87 -6.12
C ILE A 155 5.12 -5.81 -5.33
N ALA A 156 4.94 -5.52 -4.05
CA ALA A 156 4.14 -6.32 -3.12
C ALA A 156 2.67 -5.88 -3.05
N GLY A 157 2.34 -4.71 -3.59
CA GLY A 157 0.96 -4.23 -3.65
C GLY A 157 0.80 -2.93 -4.41
N VAL A 158 -0.45 -2.55 -4.63
CA VAL A 158 -0.86 -1.28 -5.24
C VAL A 158 -1.95 -0.68 -4.36
N ALA A 159 -1.77 0.55 -3.90
CA ALA A 159 -2.77 1.33 -3.19
C ALA A 159 -3.53 2.20 -4.19
N TYR A 160 -4.86 2.30 -4.04
CA TYR A 160 -5.72 3.10 -4.89
C TYR A 160 -6.38 4.21 -4.08
N GLY A 161 -5.95 5.45 -4.31
CA GLY A 161 -6.52 6.65 -3.68
C GLY A 161 -7.67 7.22 -4.52
N SER A 162 -7.44 8.35 -5.19
CA SER A 162 -8.48 9.04 -5.97
C SER A 162 -9.15 8.18 -7.04
N TYR A 163 -8.45 7.19 -7.60
CA TYR A 163 -9.04 6.28 -8.58
C TYR A 163 -10.12 5.40 -7.95
N ALA A 164 -9.89 4.90 -6.72
CA ALA A 164 -10.92 4.16 -5.99
C ALA A 164 -12.14 5.05 -5.68
N ARG A 165 -11.92 6.34 -5.38
CA ARG A 165 -13.03 7.29 -5.21
C ARG A 165 -13.84 7.47 -6.49
N VAL A 166 -13.17 7.65 -7.63
CA VAL A 166 -13.83 7.76 -8.94
C VAL A 166 -14.60 6.49 -9.28
N LEU A 167 -14.04 5.33 -8.99
CA LEU A 167 -14.71 4.04 -9.21
C LEU A 167 -16.00 3.92 -8.40
N LEU A 168 -16.02 4.45 -7.17
CA LEU A 168 -17.18 4.40 -6.28
C LEU A 168 -18.18 5.55 -6.51
N SER A 169 -17.84 6.58 -7.30
CA SER A 169 -18.69 7.74 -7.54
C SER A 169 -20.14 7.39 -7.91
N PRO A 170 -20.42 6.44 -8.83
CA PRO A 170 -21.81 6.11 -9.18
C PRO A 170 -22.65 5.62 -7.99
N VAL A 171 -22.05 4.85 -7.07
CA VAL A 171 -22.73 4.36 -5.86
C VAL A 171 -22.97 5.50 -4.87
N LEU A 172 -21.97 6.38 -4.71
CA LEU A 172 -22.08 7.53 -3.82
C LEU A 172 -23.14 8.54 -4.32
N GLU A 173 -23.22 8.77 -5.63
CA GLU A 173 -24.27 9.62 -6.24
C GLU A 173 -25.67 9.04 -6.03
N GLN A 174 -25.84 7.72 -6.11
CA GLN A 174 -27.13 7.06 -5.80
C GLN A 174 -27.52 7.24 -4.33
N LEU A 175 -26.54 7.13 -3.42
CA LEU A 175 -26.74 7.36 -1.98
C LEU A 175 -27.20 8.80 -1.73
N GLU A 176 -26.50 9.79 -2.30
CA GLU A 176 -26.86 11.21 -2.20
C GLU A 176 -28.27 11.50 -2.75
N ASN A 177 -28.64 10.90 -3.89
CA ASN A 177 -29.97 11.06 -4.46
C ASN A 177 -31.09 10.48 -3.57
N LYS A 178 -30.81 9.41 -2.83
CA LYS A 178 -31.76 8.86 -1.83
C LYS A 178 -31.91 9.81 -0.63
N GLU A 179 -30.83 10.46 -0.19
CA GLU A 179 -30.90 11.48 0.87
C GLU A 179 -31.85 12.64 0.52
N VAL A 180 -31.78 13.10 -0.73
CA VAL A 180 -32.57 14.24 -1.22
C VAL A 180 -34.07 13.91 -1.31
N ASN A 181 -34.43 12.66 -1.59
CA ASN A 181 -35.83 12.25 -1.78
C ASN A 181 -36.60 12.01 -0.48
N HIS A 182 -35.93 11.75 0.65
CA HIS A 182 -36.60 11.19 1.83
C HIS A 182 -37.17 12.20 2.84
N THR A 183 -36.65 13.42 3.02
CA THR A 183 -37.30 14.46 3.86
C THR A 183 -36.53 15.78 3.86
N SER A 184 -37.22 16.92 4.03
CA SER A 184 -36.66 18.28 4.18
C SER A 184 -35.80 18.53 5.44
N VAL A 185 -35.22 17.49 6.05
CA VAL A 185 -34.25 17.57 7.17
C VAL A 185 -33.17 16.51 6.96
N LYS A 186 -31.92 16.97 6.81
CA LYS A 186 -30.70 16.16 6.57
C LYS A 186 -30.45 15.16 7.70
N ALA A 187 -30.81 13.90 7.50
CA ALA A 187 -30.07 12.80 8.10
C ALA A 187 -29.05 12.33 7.07
N THR A 188 -27.76 12.39 7.39
CA THR A 188 -26.70 11.79 6.56
C THR A 188 -26.95 10.29 6.49
N VAL A 189 -27.23 9.78 5.30
CA VAL A 189 -27.41 8.35 5.05
C VAL A 189 -26.00 7.78 4.89
N HIS A 190 -25.63 6.94 5.86
CA HIS A 190 -24.39 6.21 5.83
C HIS A 190 -24.52 5.03 4.84
N LEU A 191 -23.46 4.75 4.07
CA LEU A 191 -23.46 3.64 3.11
C LEU A 191 -23.76 2.30 3.80
N GLU A 192 -23.33 2.14 5.04
CA GLU A 192 -23.57 0.98 5.89
C GLU A 192 -25.06 0.73 6.21
N ALA A 193 -25.92 1.74 6.02
CA ALA A 193 -27.37 1.63 6.20
C ALA A 193 -28.10 1.14 4.94
N GLU A 194 -27.42 1.07 3.79
CA GLU A 194 -27.98 0.67 2.50
C GLU A 194 -27.27 -0.60 1.98
N PRO A 195 -27.71 -1.80 2.37
CA PRO A 195 -26.98 -3.05 2.10
C PRO A 195 -26.69 -3.28 0.62
N ASP A 196 -27.63 -2.96 -0.27
CA ASP A 196 -27.47 -3.16 -1.71
C ASP A 196 -26.35 -2.27 -2.28
N LEU A 197 -26.35 -0.98 -1.94
CA LEU A 197 -25.31 -0.03 -2.35
C LEU A 197 -23.96 -0.36 -1.72
N LEU A 198 -23.96 -0.79 -0.45
CA LEU A 198 -22.74 -1.24 0.22
C LEU A 198 -22.10 -2.41 -0.53
N TRP A 199 -22.88 -3.45 -0.87
CA TRP A 199 -22.35 -4.61 -1.58
C TRP A 199 -21.96 -4.31 -3.02
N GLU A 200 -22.65 -3.38 -3.70
CA GLU A 200 -22.21 -2.86 -4.99
C GLU A 200 -20.84 -2.18 -4.87
N ALA A 201 -20.65 -1.28 -3.89
CA ALA A 201 -19.38 -0.62 -3.62
C ALA A 201 -18.26 -1.62 -3.27
N VAL A 202 -18.56 -2.65 -2.47
CA VAL A 202 -17.62 -3.74 -2.16
C VAL A 202 -17.23 -4.51 -3.42
N GLY A 203 -18.19 -4.83 -4.31
CA GLY A 203 -17.93 -5.50 -5.58
C GLY A 203 -17.00 -4.68 -6.50
N LEU A 204 -17.25 -3.37 -6.60
CA LEU A 204 -16.40 -2.44 -7.33
C LEU A 204 -14.99 -2.39 -6.73
N ALA A 205 -14.86 -2.20 -5.41
CA ALA A 205 -13.55 -2.19 -4.73
C ALA A 205 -12.81 -3.54 -4.88
N HIS A 206 -13.52 -4.66 -4.84
CA HIS A 206 -12.96 -6.00 -5.02
C HIS A 206 -12.30 -6.15 -6.40
N SER A 207 -12.85 -5.52 -7.46
CA SER A 207 -12.27 -5.55 -8.81
C SER A 207 -10.85 -4.96 -8.88
N LEU A 208 -10.46 -4.10 -7.94
CA LEU A 208 -9.09 -3.57 -7.83
C LEU A 208 -8.16 -4.55 -7.13
N VAL A 209 -8.66 -5.19 -6.07
CA VAL A 209 -7.86 -6.04 -5.18
C VAL A 209 -7.61 -7.42 -5.78
N SER A 210 -8.61 -8.00 -6.47
CA SER A 210 -8.54 -9.33 -7.09
C SER A 210 -7.51 -9.44 -8.20
N GLN A 211 -7.05 -8.32 -8.76
CA GLN A 211 -6.04 -8.33 -9.82
C GLN A 211 -4.66 -8.78 -9.32
N ILE A 212 -4.39 -8.60 -8.01
CA ILE A 212 -3.11 -8.89 -7.35
C ILE A 212 -3.25 -10.05 -6.37
N LYS A 213 -4.36 -10.11 -5.61
CA LYS A 213 -4.67 -11.26 -4.78
C LYS A 213 -5.19 -12.34 -5.71
N SER A 214 -4.36 -13.34 -6.03
CA SER A 214 -4.86 -14.58 -6.65
C SER A 214 -6.08 -15.04 -5.86
N GLN A 215 -7.10 -15.53 -6.55
CA GLN A 215 -8.22 -16.22 -5.91
C GLN A 215 -7.65 -17.40 -5.13
N GLN A 216 -7.26 -17.18 -3.88
CA GLN A 216 -7.38 -18.20 -2.86
C GLN A 216 -8.87 -18.27 -2.57
N GLU A 217 -9.62 -18.90 -3.49
CA GLU A 217 -10.83 -19.59 -3.09
C GLU A 217 -10.38 -20.58 -2.01
N ARG A 218 -10.69 -20.21 -0.77
CA ARG A 218 -10.67 -21.12 0.37
C ARG A 218 -12.07 -21.65 0.57
#